data_AF-A0A2N9EDV3-F1
#
_entry.id   AF-A0A2N9EDV3-F1
#
_cell.length_a   1.000
_cell.length_b   1.000
_cell.length_c   1.000
_cell.angle_alpha   90.00
_cell.angle_beta   90.00
_cell.angle_gamma   90.00
#
_symmetry.space_group_name_H-M   'P 1'
#
loop_
_entity.id
_entity.type
_entity.pdbx_description
1 polymer ?
#
loop_
_entity_poly.entity_id
_entity_poly.type
_entity_poly.pdbx_seq_one_letter_code
_entity_poly.pdbx_strand_id
1 'polypeptide(L)'
;MAAAVEAEKKVEVGEEEKEKSGELLFCGATCWDTIGRRKGNVEGNLVSPTRLRPLRGQLGHGDTIQRDRPTVVSELLKAASGRAHTVVVTEDGLSLSFGWNKHGQLGSGSVRNEIESSPVRCLVSEVKNLACGADFTVWLSSVEGASILTAGLPQYGQLGHGTDSEYNTKDSSVRLAYEAQPRPKAIASLAGETIVKVACGTNHTVAVDSNGFVYTLGHREQKDEWLPRRVDIFQRHNTLPPDAVLSAGSVNSACTAAGGQLYMWGKIKTTGDDWMYPKPLMDLRFYSAL
;
A
#
# COMPACT_ATOMS: atom_id res chain seq x y z
N MET A 1 -14.16 -3.08 65.83
CA MET A 1 -13.31 -3.98 65.03
C MET A 1 -14.00 -4.17 63.69
N ALA A 2 -13.22 -4.12 62.61
CA ALA A 2 -13.65 -3.97 61.23
C ALA A 2 -14.37 -5.19 60.63
N ALA A 3 -15.15 -4.96 59.57
CA ALA A 3 -14.95 -5.65 58.30
C ALA A 3 -15.76 -4.92 57.21
N ALA A 4 -15.06 -4.14 56.38
CA ALA A 4 -15.56 -3.66 55.10
C ALA A 4 -15.43 -4.81 54.08
N VAL A 5 -16.50 -5.12 53.35
CA VAL A 5 -16.45 -6.07 52.24
C VAL A 5 -16.21 -5.26 50.97
N GLU A 6 -14.98 -5.29 50.49
CA GLU A 6 -14.58 -4.75 49.20
C GLU A 6 -15.07 -5.71 48.10
N ALA A 7 -15.93 -5.21 47.21
CA ALA A 7 -16.37 -5.96 46.04
C ALA A 7 -15.32 -5.79 44.94
N GLU A 8 -14.48 -6.79 44.74
CA GLU A 8 -13.56 -6.86 43.60
C GLU A 8 -14.35 -6.92 42.29
N LYS A 9 -14.23 -5.87 41.49
CA LYS A 9 -14.77 -5.79 40.15
C LYS A 9 -13.87 -6.63 39.22
N LYS A 10 -14.30 -7.84 38.87
CA LYS A 10 -13.68 -8.63 37.80
C LYS A 10 -13.65 -7.80 36.51
N VAL A 11 -12.47 -7.39 36.10
CA VAL A 11 -12.22 -6.85 34.77
C VAL A 11 -12.17 -8.04 33.82
N GLU A 12 -13.24 -8.22 33.04
CA GLU A 12 -13.22 -9.12 31.88
C GLU A 12 -12.29 -8.50 30.85
N VAL A 13 -11.07 -9.05 30.76
CA VAL A 13 -10.17 -8.79 29.64
C VAL A 13 -10.76 -9.52 28.45
N GLY A 14 -11.31 -8.75 27.50
CA GLY A 14 -11.75 -9.28 26.22
C GLY A 14 -10.60 -10.00 25.53
N GLU A 15 -10.86 -11.22 25.07
CA GLU A 15 -9.91 -11.98 24.26
C GLU A 15 -9.60 -11.18 22.99
N GLU A 16 -8.40 -10.61 22.89
CA GLU A 16 -7.87 -10.15 21.60
C GLU A 16 -7.77 -11.38 20.69
N GLU A 17 -8.56 -11.41 19.61
CA GLU A 17 -8.39 -12.39 18.54
C GLU A 17 -6.94 -12.31 18.04
N LYS A 18 -6.11 -13.29 18.40
CA LYS A 18 -4.77 -13.43 17.82
C LYS A 18 -4.92 -13.65 16.31
N GLU A 19 -4.45 -12.68 15.54
CA GLU A 19 -4.32 -12.77 14.09
C GLU A 19 -3.49 -14.03 13.78
N LYS A 20 -4.08 -15.01 13.07
CA LYS A 20 -3.42 -16.30 12.80
C LYS A 20 -2.28 -16.10 11.81
N SER A 21 -1.08 -16.57 12.15
CA SER A 21 0.01 -16.72 11.18
C SER A 21 -0.39 -17.62 10.02
N GLY A 22 0.15 -17.33 8.85
CA GLY A 22 0.00 -18.16 7.67
C GLY A 22 1.32 -18.33 6.93
N GLU A 23 1.35 -19.28 6.01
CA GLU A 23 2.48 -19.46 5.10
C GLU A 23 2.32 -18.51 3.91
N LEU A 24 3.37 -17.75 3.57
CA LEU A 24 3.37 -16.96 2.36
C LEU A 24 3.78 -17.82 1.17
N LEU A 25 2.85 -18.03 0.25
CA LEU A 25 3.07 -18.70 -1.01
C LEU A 25 3.12 -17.69 -2.17
N PHE A 26 4.16 -17.74 -2.99
CA PHE A 26 4.26 -16.93 -4.21
C PHE A 26 4.08 -17.74 -5.49
N CYS A 27 3.29 -17.22 -6.43
CA CYS A 27 3.21 -17.72 -7.80
C CYS A 27 2.90 -16.59 -8.80
N GLY A 28 3.35 -16.74 -10.05
CA GLY A 28 2.87 -15.93 -11.18
C GLY A 28 3.81 -14.83 -11.69
N ALA A 29 3.29 -14.02 -12.62
CA ALA A 29 3.98 -12.89 -13.26
C ALA A 29 3.50 -11.56 -12.67
N THR A 30 4.41 -10.61 -12.42
CA THR A 30 4.07 -9.34 -11.75
C THR A 30 3.74 -8.19 -12.71
N CYS A 31 3.42 -8.49 -13.97
CA CYS A 31 3.07 -7.48 -14.97
C CYS A 31 1.55 -7.45 -15.19
N TRP A 32 0.86 -6.73 -14.30
CA TRP A 32 -0.60 -6.52 -14.35
C TRP A 32 -1.08 -5.90 -15.69
N ASP A 33 -0.24 -5.11 -16.36
CA ASP A 33 -0.54 -4.50 -17.67
C ASP A 33 -0.67 -5.49 -18.85
N THR A 34 -0.22 -6.74 -18.65
CA THR A 34 -0.18 -7.77 -19.71
C THR A 34 -1.13 -8.94 -19.49
N ILE A 35 -1.71 -9.07 -18.29
CA ILE A 35 -2.71 -10.10 -17.98
C ILE A 35 -4.04 -9.69 -18.64
N GLY A 36 -4.50 -10.48 -19.62
CA GLY A 36 -5.82 -10.32 -20.25
C GLY A 36 -5.86 -9.78 -21.69
N ARG A 37 -4.73 -9.45 -22.32
CA ARG A 37 -4.74 -9.11 -23.77
C ARG A 37 -4.77 -10.39 -24.62
N ARG A 38 -5.87 -10.63 -25.34
CA ARG A 38 -5.98 -11.75 -26.30
C ARG A 38 -4.97 -11.60 -27.43
N LYS A 39 -4.27 -12.70 -27.73
CA LYS A 39 -3.44 -12.87 -28.92
C LYS A 39 -4.29 -12.81 -30.19
N GLY A 40 -3.77 -12.16 -31.22
CA GLY A 40 -4.15 -12.43 -32.61
C GLY A 40 -3.74 -13.85 -33.01
N ASN A 41 -4.41 -14.36 -34.05
CA ASN A 41 -4.51 -15.77 -34.48
C ASN A 41 -3.25 -16.63 -34.36
N VAL A 42 -3.48 -17.87 -33.94
CA VAL A 42 -2.49 -18.93 -33.72
C VAL A 42 -2.40 -19.80 -34.97
N GLU A 43 -1.20 -19.95 -35.53
CA GLU A 43 -0.75 -21.19 -36.18
C GLU A 43 0.74 -21.38 -35.84
N GLY A 44 1.09 -22.60 -35.43
CA GLY A 44 2.47 -22.99 -35.10
C GLY A 44 2.68 -23.30 -33.62
N ASN A 45 2.63 -24.58 -33.29
CA ASN A 45 3.03 -25.12 -31.98
C ASN A 45 4.48 -24.75 -31.63
N LEU A 46 4.71 -24.47 -30.34
CA LEU A 46 6.02 -24.28 -29.69
C LEU A 46 6.81 -23.01 -30.08
N VAL A 47 6.24 -21.84 -29.80
CA VAL A 47 7.05 -20.63 -29.56
C VAL A 47 6.85 -20.20 -28.12
N SER A 48 7.93 -20.32 -27.33
CA SER A 48 8.09 -19.89 -25.94
C SER A 48 7.24 -18.64 -25.62
N PRO A 49 6.24 -18.73 -24.73
CA PRO A 49 5.31 -17.64 -24.57
C PRO A 49 5.97 -16.52 -23.78
N THR A 50 6.02 -15.37 -24.45
CA THR A 50 5.96 -14.03 -23.84
C THR A 50 7.29 -13.52 -23.31
N ARG A 51 7.74 -12.40 -23.86
CA ARG A 51 8.76 -11.52 -23.30
C ARG A 51 8.21 -10.90 -22.01
N LEU A 52 8.00 -11.72 -20.98
CA LEU A 52 7.78 -11.27 -19.61
C LEU A 52 8.99 -10.41 -19.26
N ARG A 53 8.77 -9.25 -18.63
CA ARG A 53 9.92 -8.53 -18.05
C ARG A 53 10.60 -9.49 -17.08
N PRO A 54 11.94 -9.59 -17.10
CA PRO A 54 12.65 -10.45 -16.16
C PRO A 54 12.23 -10.07 -14.74
N LEU A 55 11.94 -11.07 -13.92
CA LEU A 55 11.61 -10.86 -12.52
C LEU A 55 12.79 -10.14 -11.85
N ARG A 56 12.48 -9.20 -10.97
CA ARG A 56 13.45 -8.41 -10.23
C ARG A 56 13.57 -8.91 -8.80
N GLY A 57 13.56 -10.23 -8.57
CA GLY A 57 13.75 -10.84 -7.24
C GLY A 57 12.55 -10.72 -6.30
N GLN A 58 11.41 -10.24 -6.78
CA GLN A 58 10.20 -9.99 -5.99
C GLN A 58 9.45 -11.25 -5.53
N LEU A 59 10.05 -12.43 -5.71
CA LEU A 59 9.54 -13.68 -5.13
C LEU A 59 10.29 -14.08 -3.85
N GLY A 60 11.44 -13.45 -3.54
CA GLY A 60 12.12 -13.64 -2.26
C GLY A 60 12.85 -14.97 -2.09
N HIS A 61 13.11 -15.71 -3.17
CA HIS A 61 13.79 -17.01 -3.14
C HIS A 61 15.31 -16.94 -3.39
N GLY A 62 15.91 -15.74 -3.37
CA GLY A 62 17.34 -15.55 -3.64
C GLY A 62 17.71 -15.54 -5.13
N ASP A 63 16.76 -15.75 -6.03
CA ASP A 63 16.95 -15.75 -7.48
C ASP A 63 15.94 -14.85 -8.22
N THR A 64 16.05 -14.79 -9.55
CA THR A 64 15.13 -14.08 -10.46
C THR A 64 14.32 -15.05 -11.34
N ILE A 65 14.16 -16.30 -10.88
CA ILE A 65 13.54 -17.38 -11.64
C ILE A 65 12.02 -17.35 -11.45
N GLN A 66 11.28 -17.47 -12.55
CA GLN A 66 9.83 -17.54 -12.51
C GLN A 66 9.35 -18.87 -11.94
N ARG A 67 8.38 -18.80 -11.03
CA ARG A 67 7.67 -19.94 -10.47
C ARG A 67 6.20 -19.87 -10.88
N ASP A 68 5.74 -20.93 -11.53
CA ASP A 68 4.34 -21.10 -11.96
C ASP A 68 3.47 -21.77 -10.88
N ARG A 69 4.09 -22.31 -9.82
CA ARG A 69 3.42 -22.91 -8.67
C ARG A 69 3.68 -22.12 -7.38
N PRO A 70 2.67 -22.01 -6.49
CA PRO A 70 2.82 -21.42 -5.16
C PRO A 70 4.00 -22.08 -4.43
N THR A 71 5.00 -21.28 -4.06
CA THR A 71 6.22 -21.75 -3.38
C THR A 71 6.39 -20.99 -2.07
N VAL A 72 6.68 -21.73 -0.99
CA VAL A 72 6.83 -21.18 0.37
C VAL A 72 8.07 -20.31 0.46
N VAL A 73 7.92 -19.11 1.03
CA VAL A 73 9.05 -18.23 1.41
C VAL A 73 9.29 -18.29 2.92
N SER A 74 8.25 -18.04 3.74
CA SER A 74 8.31 -18.04 5.22
C SER A 74 6.92 -17.93 5.84
N GLU A 75 6.82 -18.18 7.15
CA GLU A 75 5.63 -17.92 7.98
C GLU A 75 5.52 -16.42 8.29
N LEU A 76 4.39 -15.79 7.95
CA LEU A 76 4.20 -14.33 7.97
C LEU A 76 2.75 -13.97 8.32
N LEU A 77 2.55 -12.75 8.82
CA LEU A 77 1.22 -12.20 9.10
C LEU A 77 0.63 -11.47 7.89
N LYS A 78 1.40 -10.58 7.28
CA LYS A 78 0.91 -9.65 6.24
C LYS A 78 1.91 -9.53 5.11
N ALA A 79 1.40 -9.28 3.92
CA ALA A 79 2.21 -9.01 2.74
C ALA A 79 1.52 -7.98 1.84
N ALA A 80 2.32 -7.19 1.14
CA ALA A 80 1.87 -6.37 0.03
C ALA A 80 2.91 -6.45 -1.10
N SER A 81 2.43 -6.25 -2.32
CA SER A 81 3.25 -6.26 -3.53
C SER A 81 3.03 -4.98 -4.31
N GLY A 82 4.12 -4.33 -4.68
CA GLY A 82 4.11 -3.27 -5.68
C GLY A 82 4.28 -3.82 -7.09
N ARG A 83 4.81 -2.98 -8.00
CA ARG A 83 5.05 -3.36 -9.40
C ARG A 83 6.09 -4.47 -9.54
N ALA A 84 7.17 -4.38 -8.78
CA ALA A 84 8.31 -5.28 -8.86
C ALA A 84 9.03 -5.43 -7.52
N HIS A 85 8.35 -5.17 -6.42
CA HIS A 85 8.88 -5.32 -5.06
C HIS A 85 7.78 -5.86 -4.15
N THR A 86 8.19 -6.47 -3.06
CA THR A 86 7.30 -7.11 -2.09
C THR A 86 7.78 -6.78 -0.69
N VAL A 87 6.83 -6.55 0.19
CA VAL A 87 7.08 -6.27 1.61
C VAL A 87 6.20 -7.19 2.43
N VAL A 88 6.78 -7.76 3.48
CA VAL A 88 6.15 -8.74 4.35
C VAL A 88 6.40 -8.38 5.80
N VAL A 89 5.48 -8.76 6.67
CA VAL A 89 5.56 -8.53 8.12
C VAL A 89 5.44 -9.85 8.85
N THR A 90 6.37 -10.09 9.77
CA THR A 90 6.40 -11.26 10.66
C THR A 90 5.49 -11.06 11.86
N GLU A 91 5.24 -12.12 12.62
CA GLU A 91 4.47 -12.07 13.88
C GLU A 91 5.02 -11.06 14.89
N ASP A 92 6.35 -10.93 14.96
CA ASP A 92 7.04 -10.01 15.85
C ASP A 92 6.96 -8.54 15.40
N GLY A 93 6.18 -8.23 14.35
CA GLY A 93 6.05 -6.87 13.81
C GLY A 93 7.31 -6.37 13.06
N LEU A 94 8.23 -7.28 12.69
CA LEU A 94 9.37 -6.97 11.84
C LEU A 94 8.95 -6.95 10.38
N SER A 95 9.42 -5.96 9.63
CA SER A 95 9.17 -5.86 8.19
C SER A 95 10.42 -6.30 7.41
N LEU A 96 10.21 -7.21 6.45
CA LEU A 96 11.20 -7.62 5.47
C LEU A 96 10.71 -7.23 4.07
N SER A 97 11.64 -6.98 3.15
CA SER A 97 11.31 -6.63 1.79
C SER A 97 12.30 -7.21 0.80
N PHE A 98 11.85 -7.44 -0.42
CA PHE A 98 12.67 -7.96 -1.50
C PHE A 98 12.12 -7.51 -2.85
N GLY A 99 12.96 -7.56 -3.86
CA GLY A 99 12.64 -7.20 -5.21
C GLY A 99 13.40 -5.98 -5.71
N TRP A 100 12.74 -5.19 -6.53
CA TRP A 100 13.31 -3.96 -7.10
C TRP A 100 13.45 -2.85 -6.07
N ASN A 101 14.61 -2.19 -6.05
CA ASN A 101 15.01 -1.19 -5.05
C ASN A 101 15.67 0.07 -5.64
N LYS A 102 15.54 0.33 -6.94
CA LYS A 102 16.19 1.51 -7.58
C LYS A 102 15.84 2.84 -6.90
N HIS A 103 14.64 2.96 -6.34
CA HIS A 103 14.16 4.17 -5.69
C HIS A 103 14.12 4.05 -4.17
N GLY A 104 14.65 2.97 -3.59
CA GLY A 104 14.62 2.78 -2.14
C GLY A 104 13.28 2.26 -1.60
N GLN A 105 12.40 1.74 -2.45
CA GLN A 105 11.07 1.27 -2.07
C GLN A 105 11.08 0.11 -1.07
N LEU A 106 12.23 -0.57 -0.89
CA LEU A 106 12.40 -1.61 0.11
C LEU A 106 12.53 -1.07 1.54
N GLY A 107 12.84 0.22 1.73
CA GLY A 107 12.96 0.82 3.05
C GLY A 107 14.14 0.30 3.88
N SER A 108 15.16 -0.30 3.25
CA SER A 108 16.34 -0.86 3.91
C SER A 108 17.42 0.17 4.25
N GLY A 109 17.22 1.43 3.85
CA GLY A 109 18.18 2.52 4.04
C GLY A 109 19.30 2.58 3.00
N SER A 110 19.27 1.72 1.97
CA SER A 110 20.24 1.70 0.88
C SER A 110 19.57 1.55 -0.48
N VAL A 111 20.15 2.19 -1.51
CA VAL A 111 19.85 1.97 -2.93
C VAL A 111 21.05 1.39 -3.69
N ARG A 112 22.08 0.90 -2.97
CA ARG A 112 23.32 0.40 -3.59
C ARG A 112 23.05 -0.76 -4.55
N ASN A 113 22.16 -1.66 -4.14
CA ASN A 113 21.69 -2.75 -4.97
C ASN A 113 20.34 -2.34 -5.56
N GLU A 114 20.24 -2.31 -6.89
CA GLU A 114 18.96 -2.06 -7.56
C GLU A 114 17.96 -3.20 -7.38
N ILE A 115 18.42 -4.41 -7.06
CA ILE A 115 17.61 -5.61 -6.87
C ILE A 115 18.12 -6.36 -5.65
N GLU A 116 17.21 -6.71 -4.74
CA GLU A 116 17.45 -7.63 -3.63
C GLU A 116 16.61 -8.89 -3.86
N SER A 117 17.24 -10.01 -4.23
CA SER A 117 16.51 -11.27 -4.48
C SER A 117 16.17 -12.06 -3.22
N SER A 118 16.82 -11.72 -2.10
CA SER A 118 16.56 -12.27 -0.78
C SER A 118 15.91 -11.22 0.13
N PRO A 119 15.07 -11.62 1.10
CA PRO A 119 14.49 -10.69 2.05
C PRO A 119 15.56 -9.89 2.82
N VAL A 120 15.43 -8.57 2.80
CA VAL A 120 16.24 -7.63 3.59
C VAL A 120 15.35 -6.93 4.62
N ARG A 121 15.93 -6.53 5.75
CA ARG A 121 15.20 -5.87 6.82
C ARG A 121 14.85 -4.42 6.44
N CYS A 122 13.58 -4.06 6.57
CA CYS A 122 13.13 -2.68 6.52
C CYS A 122 13.51 -1.95 7.81
N LEU A 123 13.84 -0.66 7.71
CA LEU A 123 14.11 0.20 8.86
C LEU A 123 12.80 0.75 9.48
N VAL A 124 11.85 -0.15 9.73
CA VAL A 124 10.57 0.12 10.40
C VAL A 124 10.33 -0.98 11.43
N SER A 125 9.80 -0.62 12.60
CA SER A 125 9.43 -1.53 13.69
C SER A 125 7.95 -1.43 14.01
N GLU A 126 7.43 -2.46 14.68
CA GLU A 126 6.03 -2.55 15.13
C GLU A 126 5.01 -2.28 14.03
N VAL A 127 5.23 -2.89 12.86
CA VAL A 127 4.35 -2.69 11.71
C VAL A 127 3.01 -3.39 11.95
N LYS A 128 1.93 -2.63 11.88
CA LYS A 128 0.54 -3.13 12.02
C LYS A 128 -0.13 -3.40 10.69
N ASN A 129 0.19 -2.60 9.68
CA ASN A 129 -0.37 -2.72 8.34
C ASN A 129 0.63 -2.16 7.31
N LEU A 130 0.46 -2.51 6.05
CA LEU A 130 1.31 -2.03 4.97
C LEU A 130 0.60 -2.00 3.62
N ALA A 131 1.07 -1.15 2.73
CA ALA A 131 0.62 -1.11 1.34
C ALA A 131 1.79 -0.73 0.42
N CYS A 132 1.78 -1.26 -0.79
CA CYS A 132 2.79 -0.97 -1.81
C CYS A 132 2.13 -0.30 -3.00
N GLY A 133 2.71 0.80 -3.46
CA GLY A 133 2.40 1.36 -4.77
C GLY A 133 3.28 0.75 -5.85
N ALA A 134 3.42 1.41 -7.00
CA ALA A 134 4.30 0.86 -8.04
C ALA A 134 5.75 0.77 -7.54
N ASP A 135 6.29 1.92 -7.13
CA ASP A 135 7.71 2.14 -6.88
C ASP A 135 7.94 2.83 -5.51
N PHE A 136 7.01 2.61 -4.57
CA PHE A 136 7.08 3.09 -3.18
C PHE A 136 6.31 2.16 -2.23
N THR A 137 6.61 2.25 -0.94
CA THR A 137 5.97 1.48 0.13
C THR A 137 5.48 2.40 1.23
N VAL A 138 4.37 2.03 1.86
CA VAL A 138 3.79 2.68 3.04
C VAL A 138 3.64 1.65 4.16
N TRP A 139 4.11 2.00 5.36
CA TRP A 139 3.96 1.22 6.58
C TRP A 139 3.11 1.98 7.59
N LEU A 140 2.20 1.28 8.27
CA LEU A 140 1.56 1.77 9.48
C LEU A 140 2.25 1.15 10.68
N SER A 141 2.77 1.99 11.58
CA SER A 141 3.49 1.57 12.78
C SER A 141 2.74 2.02 14.03
N SER A 142 2.81 1.22 15.10
CA SER A 142 2.30 1.64 16.42
C SER A 142 3.26 2.56 17.19
N VAL A 143 4.43 2.86 16.63
CA VAL A 143 5.38 3.79 17.25
C VAL A 143 4.79 5.20 17.27
N GLU A 144 4.76 5.81 18.46
CA GLU A 144 4.23 7.15 18.68
C GLU A 144 4.90 8.19 17.76
N GLY A 145 4.10 9.05 17.13
CA GLY A 145 4.58 10.05 16.18
C GLY A 145 5.02 9.51 14.81
N ALA A 146 4.94 8.19 14.59
CA ALA A 146 5.27 7.53 13.33
C ALA A 146 4.14 6.60 12.84
N SER A 147 2.88 7.04 12.97
CA SER A 147 1.71 6.24 12.58
C SER A 147 1.73 5.80 11.12
N ILE A 148 2.35 6.59 10.24
CA ILE A 148 2.52 6.30 8.81
C ILE A 148 3.92 6.69 8.33
N LEU A 149 4.66 5.72 7.78
CA LEU A 149 5.98 5.92 7.19
C LEU A 149 5.99 5.55 5.72
N THR A 150 6.76 6.28 4.92
CA THR A 150 6.89 6.03 3.47
C THR A 150 8.34 5.97 3.02
N ALA A 151 8.63 5.17 1.99
CA ALA A 151 9.93 5.07 1.33
C ALA A 151 9.75 4.76 -0.16
N GLY A 152 10.72 5.12 -0.99
CA GLY A 152 10.70 4.86 -2.43
C GLY A 152 10.82 6.11 -3.28
N LEU A 153 10.16 6.07 -4.43
CA LEU A 153 10.13 7.15 -5.41
C LEU A 153 9.27 8.33 -4.88
N PRO A 154 9.81 9.55 -4.75
CA PRO A 154 9.06 10.73 -4.32
C PRO A 154 8.19 11.37 -5.42
N GLN A 155 8.33 10.93 -6.67
CA GLN A 155 7.64 11.48 -7.82
C GLN A 155 6.14 11.65 -7.54
N TYR A 156 5.60 12.83 -7.89
CA TYR A 156 4.20 13.22 -7.70
C TYR A 156 3.74 13.43 -6.25
N GLY A 157 4.64 13.44 -5.28
CA GLY A 157 4.26 13.60 -3.88
C GLY A 157 3.65 12.34 -3.26
N GLN A 158 3.78 11.18 -3.91
CA GLN A 158 3.24 9.89 -3.44
C GLN A 158 3.81 9.41 -2.09
N LEU A 159 4.86 10.05 -1.59
CA LEU A 159 5.42 9.82 -0.24
C LEU A 159 4.84 10.78 0.82
N GLY A 160 4.17 11.86 0.43
CA GLY A 160 3.48 12.80 1.33
C GLY A 160 4.39 13.81 2.05
N HIS A 161 5.61 14.04 1.59
CA HIS A 161 6.60 14.90 2.28
C HIS A 161 6.65 16.36 1.77
N GLY A 162 5.70 16.79 0.95
CA GLY A 162 5.62 18.15 0.42
C GLY A 162 6.60 18.47 -0.72
N THR A 163 7.25 17.46 -1.31
CA THR A 163 8.26 17.60 -2.38
C THR A 163 8.35 16.31 -3.22
N ASP A 164 8.73 16.42 -4.50
CA ASP A 164 9.18 15.32 -5.36
C ASP A 164 10.68 15.08 -5.31
N SER A 165 11.45 15.92 -4.59
CA SER A 165 12.91 15.88 -4.58
C SER A 165 13.51 15.83 -5.99
N GLU A 166 12.93 16.60 -6.91
CA GLU A 166 13.40 16.73 -8.28
C GLU A 166 14.72 17.52 -8.37
N TYR A 167 15.64 17.06 -9.21
CA TYR A 167 16.90 17.76 -9.49
C TYR A 167 17.34 17.58 -10.94
N ASN A 168 18.12 18.57 -11.42
CA ASN A 168 18.71 18.54 -12.75
C ASN A 168 19.96 17.65 -12.77
N THR A 169 20.03 16.69 -13.68
CA THR A 169 21.27 15.95 -13.91
C THR A 169 22.32 16.85 -14.57
N LYS A 170 23.57 16.79 -14.09
CA LYS A 170 24.69 17.65 -14.53
C LYS A 170 25.11 17.47 -16.00
N ASP A 171 24.53 16.49 -16.68
CA ASP A 171 24.75 16.30 -18.11
C ASP A 171 23.59 16.96 -18.85
N SER A 172 23.93 17.88 -19.74
CA SER A 172 23.13 18.86 -20.54
C SER A 172 21.78 18.41 -21.16
N SER A 173 21.28 17.23 -20.83
CA SER A 173 19.92 16.78 -21.09
C SER A 173 18.92 17.28 -20.04
N VAL A 174 17.76 17.76 -20.51
CA VAL A 174 16.55 18.02 -19.72
C VAL A 174 15.98 16.67 -19.24
N ARG A 175 16.71 15.96 -18.37
CA ARG A 175 16.26 14.74 -17.72
C ARG A 175 16.04 15.03 -16.26
N LEU A 176 14.76 15.10 -15.90
CA LEU A 176 14.31 15.21 -14.52
C LEU A 176 14.69 13.91 -13.80
N ALA A 177 15.45 14.04 -12.72
CA ALA A 177 15.80 12.95 -11.82
C ALA A 177 15.20 13.23 -10.45
N TYR A 178 14.87 12.16 -9.73
CA TYR A 178 14.26 12.22 -8.40
C TYR A 178 15.21 11.60 -7.40
N GLU A 179 15.45 12.30 -6.29
CA GLU A 179 16.26 11.75 -5.20
C GLU A 179 15.48 10.63 -4.49
N ALA A 180 16.01 9.41 -4.56
CA ALA A 180 15.39 8.26 -3.92
C ALA A 180 15.33 8.42 -2.40
N GLN A 181 14.25 7.96 -1.77
CA GLN A 181 14.12 7.93 -0.31
C GLN A 181 14.21 6.48 0.21
N PRO A 182 15.43 5.94 0.45
CA PRO A 182 15.59 4.56 0.91
C PRO A 182 15.35 4.36 2.41
N ARG A 183 15.36 5.44 3.20
CA ARG A 183 15.04 5.39 4.62
C ARG A 183 13.56 5.75 4.81
N PRO A 184 12.75 4.88 5.42
CA PRO A 184 11.38 5.20 5.78
C PRO A 184 11.32 6.49 6.58
N LYS A 185 10.42 7.39 6.20
CA LYS A 185 10.23 8.68 6.84
C LYS A 185 8.76 8.85 7.21
N ALA A 186 8.50 9.26 8.45
CA ALA A 186 7.17 9.56 8.92
C ALA A 186 6.59 10.79 8.19
N ILE A 187 5.31 10.75 7.84
CA ILE A 187 4.62 11.88 7.20
C ILE A 187 4.30 12.92 8.28
N ALA A 188 5.08 13.99 8.34
CA ALA A 188 5.00 14.99 9.41
C ALA A 188 3.62 15.67 9.53
N SER A 189 2.91 15.87 8.41
CA SER A 189 1.56 16.46 8.41
C SER A 189 0.48 15.55 9.02
N LEU A 190 0.78 14.27 9.26
CA LEU A 190 -0.11 13.30 9.91
C LEU A 190 0.38 12.90 11.32
N ALA A 191 1.38 13.58 11.89
CA ALA A 191 1.96 13.20 13.17
C ALA A 191 0.97 13.23 14.36
N GLY A 192 -0.12 14.00 14.26
CA GLY A 192 -1.18 14.04 15.27
C GLY A 192 -2.34 13.07 15.01
N GLU A 193 -2.34 12.39 13.87
CA GLU A 193 -3.43 11.49 13.47
C GLU A 193 -2.99 10.03 13.58
N THR A 194 -3.86 9.19 14.15
CA THR A 194 -3.61 7.75 14.23
C THR A 194 -4.16 7.07 12.98
N ILE A 195 -3.30 6.83 11.99
CA ILE A 195 -3.68 6.13 10.76
C ILE A 195 -3.86 4.64 11.03
N VAL A 196 -5.03 4.10 10.69
CA VAL A 196 -5.41 2.70 10.96
C VAL A 196 -5.53 1.86 9.69
N LYS A 197 -5.81 2.47 8.53
CA LYS A 197 -5.91 1.78 7.24
C LYS A 197 -5.20 2.54 6.15
N VAL A 198 -4.63 1.81 5.21
CA VAL A 198 -3.95 2.37 4.05
C VAL A 198 -4.15 1.48 2.82
N ALA A 199 -4.28 2.11 1.65
CA ALA A 199 -4.26 1.44 0.36
C ALA A 199 -3.47 2.29 -0.64
N CYS A 200 -2.71 1.64 -1.52
CA CYS A 200 -1.88 2.31 -2.52
C CYS A 200 -2.29 1.90 -3.93
N GLY A 201 -2.39 2.89 -4.81
CA GLY A 201 -2.44 2.67 -6.25
C GLY A 201 -1.05 2.72 -6.87
N THR A 202 -0.97 3.00 -8.17
CA THR A 202 0.34 3.08 -8.85
C THR A 202 1.18 4.26 -8.33
N ASN A 203 0.56 5.43 -8.16
CA ASN A 203 1.21 6.69 -7.81
C ASN A 203 0.45 7.51 -6.77
N HIS A 204 -0.45 6.88 -6.01
CA HIS A 204 -1.26 7.56 -5.00
C HIS A 204 -1.48 6.64 -3.80
N THR A 205 -1.76 7.27 -2.65
CA THR A 205 -2.08 6.59 -1.40
C THR A 205 -3.38 7.15 -0.84
N VAL A 206 -4.21 6.26 -0.32
CA VAL A 206 -5.38 6.62 0.48
C VAL A 206 -5.18 6.07 1.87
N ALA A 207 -5.34 6.91 2.87
CA ALA A 207 -5.17 6.58 4.28
C ALA A 207 -6.45 6.95 5.06
N VAL A 208 -6.72 6.21 6.14
CA VAL A 208 -7.86 6.46 7.03
C VAL A 208 -7.37 6.46 8.46
N ASP A 209 -7.79 7.47 9.22
CA ASP A 209 -7.46 7.58 10.64
C ASP A 209 -8.47 6.84 11.55
N SER A 210 -8.17 6.80 12.85
CA SER A 210 -9.02 6.18 13.87
C SER A 210 -10.38 6.87 14.05
N ASN A 211 -10.52 8.11 13.55
CA ASN A 211 -11.77 8.88 13.58
C ASN A 211 -12.63 8.63 12.32
N GLY A 212 -12.11 7.86 11.35
CA GLY A 212 -12.77 7.57 10.08
C GLY A 212 -12.64 8.67 9.04
N PHE A 213 -11.75 9.65 9.21
CA PHE A 213 -11.41 10.63 8.20
C PHE A 213 -10.50 10.02 7.14
N VAL A 214 -10.72 10.40 5.88
CA VAL A 214 -9.98 9.89 4.73
C VAL A 214 -9.00 10.95 4.23
N TYR A 215 -7.78 10.52 3.94
CA TYR A 215 -6.70 11.33 3.39
C TYR A 215 -6.24 10.75 2.06
N THR A 216 -6.00 11.62 1.08
CA THR A 216 -5.39 11.26 -0.21
C THR A 216 -4.07 11.98 -0.37
N LEU A 217 -3.11 11.35 -1.06
CA LEU A 217 -1.85 11.96 -1.47
C LEU A 217 -1.30 11.28 -2.73
N GLY A 218 -0.41 11.97 -3.44
CA GLY A 218 0.04 11.57 -4.78
C GLY A 218 -0.87 12.11 -5.88
N HIS A 219 -0.78 11.50 -7.08
CA HIS A 219 -1.60 11.65 -8.31
C HIS A 219 -0.76 11.98 -9.57
N ARG A 220 -1.28 11.74 -10.78
CA ARG A 220 -0.53 11.96 -12.04
C ARG A 220 -1.26 12.85 -13.06
N GLU A 221 -2.60 12.84 -13.09
CA GLU A 221 -3.44 13.71 -13.95
C GLU A 221 -4.66 14.31 -13.21
N GLN A 222 -4.65 14.30 -11.88
CA GLN A 222 -5.49 15.17 -11.03
C GLN A 222 -4.55 15.85 -10.07
N LYS A 223 -4.27 17.15 -10.26
CA LYS A 223 -3.30 17.99 -9.51
C LYS A 223 -2.61 17.27 -8.33
N ASP A 224 -1.34 16.94 -8.51
CA ASP A 224 -0.51 16.23 -7.53
C ASP A 224 -0.68 16.77 -6.11
N GLU A 225 -1.02 15.88 -5.19
CA GLU A 225 -1.17 16.18 -3.77
C GLU A 225 0.15 15.86 -3.05
N TRP A 226 0.97 16.91 -2.92
CA TRP A 226 2.30 16.85 -2.29
C TRP A 226 2.27 16.52 -0.80
N LEU A 227 1.17 16.86 -0.15
CA LEU A 227 0.86 16.58 1.24
C LEU A 227 -0.49 15.87 1.31
N PRO A 228 -0.70 14.98 2.31
CA PRO A 228 -2.00 14.42 2.63
C PRO A 228 -3.09 15.48 2.67
N ARG A 229 -4.07 15.37 1.78
CA ARG A 229 -5.28 16.19 1.79
C ARG A 229 -6.42 15.40 2.40
N ARG A 230 -7.13 16.00 3.34
CA ARG A 230 -8.36 15.42 3.88
C ARG A 230 -9.49 15.51 2.84
N VAL A 231 -10.22 14.41 2.65
CA VAL A 231 -11.32 14.33 1.70
C VAL A 231 -12.62 14.76 2.38
N ASP A 232 -13.16 15.91 2.00
CA ASP A 232 -14.21 16.60 2.78
C ASP A 232 -15.56 15.88 2.86
N ILE A 233 -15.86 14.98 1.92
CA ILE A 233 -17.13 14.25 1.93
C ILE A 233 -17.25 13.25 3.08
N PHE A 234 -16.12 12.78 3.62
CA PHE A 234 -16.08 11.80 4.70
C PHE A 234 -15.94 12.50 6.05
N GLN A 235 -16.95 13.28 6.41
CA GLN A 235 -17.02 14.01 7.66
C GLN A 235 -18.42 13.84 8.29
N ARG A 236 -18.54 14.13 9.59
CA ARG A 236 -19.80 14.06 10.35
C ARG A 236 -20.44 12.67 10.27
N HIS A 237 -21.58 12.53 9.58
CA HIS A 237 -22.34 11.29 9.48
C HIS A 237 -21.84 10.32 8.40
N ASN A 238 -20.83 10.72 7.62
CA ASN A 238 -20.31 9.95 6.50
C ASN A 238 -18.84 9.54 6.69
N THR A 239 -18.36 9.47 7.93
CA THR A 239 -17.03 8.92 8.23
C THR A 239 -17.00 7.41 7.97
N LEU A 240 -15.79 6.87 7.79
CA LEU A 240 -15.61 5.45 7.56
C LEU A 240 -15.68 4.70 8.90
N PRO A 241 -16.57 3.70 9.04
CA PRO A 241 -16.61 2.89 10.25
C PRO A 241 -15.37 1.98 10.39
N PRO A 242 -15.09 1.42 11.58
CA PRO A 242 -13.92 0.55 11.80
C PRO A 242 -13.86 -0.70 10.93
N ASP A 243 -14.99 -1.18 10.42
CA ASP A 243 -15.12 -2.32 9.49
C ASP A 243 -15.09 -1.90 8.01
N ALA A 244 -14.97 -0.60 7.71
CA ALA A 244 -14.95 -0.09 6.35
C ALA A 244 -13.84 -0.71 5.50
N VAL A 245 -14.19 -1.09 4.27
CA VAL A 245 -13.23 -1.50 3.25
C VAL A 245 -12.61 -0.27 2.60
N LEU A 246 -11.30 -0.30 2.43
CA LEU A 246 -10.52 0.68 1.69
C LEU A 246 -9.75 -0.04 0.59
N SER A 247 -9.82 0.47 -0.64
CA SER A 247 -9.12 -0.12 -1.79
C SER A 247 -8.60 0.98 -2.72
N ALA A 248 -7.45 0.72 -3.32
CA ALA A 248 -6.88 1.54 -4.36
C ALA A 248 -6.51 0.66 -5.55
N GLY A 249 -7.02 0.99 -6.74
CA GLY A 249 -6.56 0.40 -7.98
C GLY A 249 -5.40 1.20 -8.55
N SER A 250 -5.02 0.95 -9.81
CA SER A 250 -3.87 1.64 -10.42
C SER A 250 -4.01 3.18 -10.40
N VAL A 251 -5.20 3.68 -10.74
CA VAL A 251 -5.50 5.12 -10.91
C VAL A 251 -6.86 5.52 -10.32
N ASN A 252 -7.45 4.65 -9.49
CA ASN A 252 -8.72 4.90 -8.82
C ASN A 252 -8.66 4.48 -7.36
N SER A 253 -9.64 4.94 -6.60
CA SER A 253 -9.78 4.64 -5.19
C SER A 253 -11.24 4.34 -4.87
N ALA A 254 -11.45 3.49 -3.88
CA ALA A 254 -12.78 3.10 -3.42
C ALA A 254 -12.78 2.89 -1.90
N CYS A 255 -13.88 3.25 -1.25
CA CYS A 255 -14.11 2.93 0.14
C CYS A 255 -15.60 2.77 0.47
N THR A 256 -15.90 2.04 1.53
CA THR A 256 -17.26 1.96 2.09
C THR A 256 -17.39 2.94 3.25
N ALA A 257 -18.37 3.84 3.21
CA ALA A 257 -18.67 4.75 4.32
C ALA A 257 -19.79 4.20 5.21
N ALA A 258 -20.24 5.00 6.18
CA ALA A 258 -21.37 4.69 7.06
C ALA A 258 -22.60 4.17 6.27
N GLY A 259 -23.26 3.14 6.80
CA GLY A 259 -24.38 2.47 6.13
C GLY A 259 -23.98 1.57 4.96
N GLY A 260 -22.70 1.23 4.82
CA GLY A 260 -22.20 0.33 3.77
C GLY A 260 -22.18 0.96 2.37
N GLN A 261 -22.39 2.27 2.25
CA GLN A 261 -22.36 2.96 0.96
C GLN A 261 -20.96 2.93 0.35
N LEU A 262 -20.83 2.35 -0.85
CA LEU A 262 -19.60 2.38 -1.63
C LEU A 262 -19.41 3.73 -2.33
N TYR A 263 -18.24 4.33 -2.14
CA TYR A 263 -17.76 5.51 -2.85
C TYR A 263 -16.58 5.14 -3.74
N MET A 264 -16.49 5.75 -4.92
CA MET A 264 -15.32 5.64 -5.80
C MET A 264 -14.90 7.01 -6.34
N TRP A 265 -13.61 7.17 -6.64
CA TRP A 265 -13.06 8.34 -7.34
C TRP A 265 -11.80 7.98 -8.12
N GLY A 266 -11.31 8.94 -8.91
CA GLY A 266 -10.25 8.76 -9.88
C GLY A 266 -10.77 8.26 -11.23
N LYS A 267 -9.90 7.57 -11.97
CA LYS A 267 -10.19 7.11 -13.34
C LYS A 267 -10.84 5.73 -13.34
N ILE A 268 -12.16 5.70 -13.52
CA ILE A 268 -12.95 4.46 -13.50
C ILE A 268 -13.07 3.83 -14.90
N LYS A 269 -13.11 4.66 -15.94
CA LYS A 269 -13.26 4.22 -17.33
C LYS A 269 -12.01 4.57 -18.12
N THR A 270 -11.72 3.79 -19.16
CA THR A 270 -10.64 4.09 -20.11
C THR A 270 -10.92 5.34 -20.94
N THR A 271 -12.20 5.70 -21.09
CA THR A 271 -12.69 6.85 -21.85
C THR A 271 -13.74 7.61 -21.05
N GLY A 272 -13.73 8.95 -21.14
CA GLY A 272 -14.66 9.84 -20.43
C GLY A 272 -14.01 10.59 -19.28
N ASP A 273 -14.81 11.36 -18.55
CA ASP A 273 -14.32 12.23 -17.48
C ASP A 273 -13.98 11.46 -16.21
N ASP A 274 -12.84 11.82 -15.64
CA ASP A 274 -12.35 11.31 -14.37
C ASP A 274 -13.16 11.87 -13.19
N TRP A 275 -13.31 11.06 -12.15
CA TRP A 275 -14.05 11.45 -10.96
C TRP A 275 -13.12 12.15 -9.98
N MET A 276 -13.09 13.48 -10.05
CA MET A 276 -12.28 14.35 -9.19
C MET A 276 -12.55 14.18 -7.68
N TYR A 277 -13.75 13.75 -7.32
CA TYR A 277 -14.23 13.63 -5.94
C TYR A 277 -14.96 12.30 -5.76
N PRO A 278 -15.01 11.75 -4.52
CA PRO A 278 -15.76 10.54 -4.23
C PRO A 278 -17.22 10.68 -4.62
N LYS A 279 -17.69 9.77 -5.47
CA LYS A 279 -19.10 9.66 -5.83
C LYS A 279 -19.68 8.36 -5.27
N PRO A 280 -20.87 8.40 -4.67
CA PRO A 280 -21.55 7.21 -4.22
C PRO A 280 -22.01 6.38 -5.41
N LEU A 281 -21.76 5.07 -5.38
CA LEU A 281 -22.35 4.13 -6.32
C LEU A 281 -23.71 3.66 -5.79
N MET A 282 -24.78 4.14 -6.43
CA MET A 282 -26.14 3.87 -5.97
C MET A 282 -26.56 2.42 -6.25
N ASP A 283 -26.06 1.83 -7.33
CA ASP A 283 -26.41 0.46 -7.77
C ASP A 283 -25.92 -0.62 -6.80
N LEU A 284 -24.93 -0.30 -5.95
CA LEU A 284 -24.36 -1.20 -4.95
C LEU A 284 -24.78 -0.83 -3.53
N ARG A 285 -25.84 -0.03 -3.37
CA ARG A 285 -26.51 0.07 -2.07
C ARG A 285 -27.14 -1.27 -1.77
N PHE A 286 -26.62 -1.99 -0.79
CA PHE A 286 -27.38 -3.06 -0.17
C PHE A 286 -28.62 -2.41 0.45
N TYR A 287 -29.76 -2.51 -0.24
CA TYR A 287 -31.03 -2.45 0.46
C TYR A 287 -31.03 -3.67 1.37
N SER A 288 -30.71 -3.49 2.64
CA SER A 288 -31.12 -4.47 3.64
C SER A 288 -32.65 -4.48 3.59
N ALA A 289 -33.20 -5.44 2.85
CA ALA A 289 -34.56 -5.86 3.10
C ALA A 289 -34.61 -6.30 4.57
N LEU A 290 -35.54 -5.66 5.29
CA LEU A 290 -35.97 -5.90 6.66
C LEU A 290 -35.69 -7.30 7.22
#